data_AF-A0A955VUB2-F1
#
_entry.id   AF-A0A955VUB2-F1
#
_cell.length_a   1.000
_cell.length_b   1.000
_cell.length_c   1.000
_cell.angle_alpha   90.00
_cell.angle_beta   90.00
_cell.angle_gamma   90.00
#
_symmetry.space_group_name_H-M   'P 1'
#
loop_
_entity.id
_entity.type
_entity.pdbx_description
1 polymer ?
#
loop_
_entity_poly.entity_id
_entity_poly.type
_entity_poly.pdbx_seq_one_letter_code
_entity_poly.pdbx_strand_id
1 'polypeptide(L)'
;FQSFADSVALAAAGELELGDLLGAFLDPEVDLSEMPEATREDALRALLPTARVERLDRDTAGGRKLEALEQRMRRREIDILVGTQMVTKGHDFPDVTLVGVLAADASLQFPDFRAGERTFQLLVQVAGRAGRAQRPGRVLIQTYNPGHPVLQAVAGHDYAAFAQQALDDRRLGGYPPFSHALAIRVDGPDEAAVGATAQAIGRHLRAEGAGHALPLHLRGPAPMPISLLRGRHRWSLLLTASQRDPLHRLAASVAAVPTPGETRVVLDVDPFDFL
;
A
#
# COMPACT_ATOMS: atom_id res chain seq x y z
N PHE A 1 3.12 -9.67 0.36
CA PHE A 1 2.03 -8.73 0.02
C PHE A 1 2.50 -7.26 0.06
N GLN A 2 3.77 -7.01 -0.26
CA GLN A 2 4.47 -5.72 -0.04
C GLN A 2 4.57 -4.85 -1.31
N SER A 3 3.69 -5.05 -2.29
CA SER A 3 3.86 -4.54 -3.66
C SER A 3 2.72 -3.63 -4.14
N PHE A 4 1.83 -3.17 -3.26
CA PHE A 4 0.62 -2.47 -3.72
C PHE A 4 0.44 -1.09 -3.11
N ALA A 5 1.54 -0.35 -3.17
CA ALA A 5 1.54 1.09 -3.32
C ALA A 5 2.75 1.40 -4.19
N ASP A 6 2.61 1.19 -5.50
CA ASP A 6 3.58 1.60 -6.52
C ASP A 6 3.48 3.12 -6.74
N SER A 7 3.39 3.86 -5.62
CA SER A 7 3.70 5.26 -5.60
C SER A 7 5.17 5.35 -5.93
N VAL A 8 5.46 5.70 -7.17
CA VAL A 8 6.84 5.96 -7.56
C VAL A 8 7.28 7.20 -6.81
N ALA A 9 8.27 6.99 -5.96
CA ALA A 9 9.00 8.03 -5.27
C ALA A 9 10.14 8.46 -6.17
N LEU A 10 10.14 9.73 -6.54
CA LEU A 10 11.18 10.37 -7.31
C LEU A 10 11.99 11.23 -6.37
N ALA A 11 13.26 10.90 -6.17
CA ALA A 11 14.16 11.70 -5.35
C ALA A 11 15.11 12.48 -6.26
N ALA A 12 15.11 13.80 -6.14
CA ALA A 12 15.99 14.67 -6.90
C ALA A 12 17.05 15.36 -6.03
N ALA A 13 18.28 15.41 -6.54
CA ALA A 13 19.42 16.08 -5.91
C ALA A 13 19.88 17.30 -6.72
N GLY A 14 20.32 18.37 -6.05
CA GLY A 14 21.00 19.50 -6.70
C GLY A 14 20.07 20.62 -7.23
N GLU A 15 20.36 21.11 -8.44
CA GLU A 15 19.80 22.33 -9.06
C GLU A 15 18.61 22.07 -9.99
N LEU A 16 18.10 20.84 -10.07
CA LEU A 16 16.85 20.56 -10.78
C LEU A 16 15.77 21.48 -10.20
N GLU A 17 15.28 22.41 -11.02
CA GLU A 17 14.28 23.34 -10.55
C GLU A 17 12.98 22.57 -10.35
N LEU A 18 12.26 22.93 -9.29
CA LEU A 18 10.91 22.40 -9.08
C LEU A 18 10.02 22.64 -10.32
N GLY A 19 10.27 23.70 -11.09
CA GLY A 19 9.58 23.96 -12.35
C GLY A 19 9.73 22.82 -13.37
N ASP A 20 10.93 22.27 -13.52
CA ASP A 20 11.20 21.17 -14.46
C ASP A 20 10.45 19.90 -14.07
N LEU A 21 10.48 19.57 -12.76
CA LEU A 21 9.77 18.41 -12.23
C LEU A 21 8.25 18.62 -12.22
N LEU A 22 7.75 19.82 -11.94
CA LEU A 22 6.33 20.13 -12.08
C LEU A 22 5.88 20.03 -13.53
N GLY A 23 6.68 20.50 -14.48
CA GLY A 23 6.41 20.34 -15.90
C GLY A 23 6.27 18.88 -16.27
N ALA A 24 7.21 18.04 -15.84
CA ALA A 24 7.14 16.59 -16.08
C ALA A 24 5.97 15.88 -15.35
N PHE A 25 5.56 16.35 -14.17
CA PHE A 25 4.50 15.72 -13.36
C PHE A 25 3.09 16.15 -13.77
N LEU A 26 2.96 17.32 -14.39
CA LEU A 26 1.71 17.92 -14.82
C LEU A 26 1.58 17.94 -16.34
N ASP A 27 2.49 17.28 -17.06
CA ASP A 27 2.42 17.16 -18.51
C ASP A 27 1.14 16.40 -18.89
N PRO A 28 0.17 17.05 -19.57
CA PRO A 28 -1.08 16.42 -19.93
C PRO A 28 -0.92 15.38 -21.04
N GLU A 29 0.20 15.36 -21.77
CA GLU A 29 0.52 14.38 -22.80
C GLU A 29 1.22 13.14 -22.22
N VAL A 30 1.84 13.26 -21.05
CA VAL A 30 2.59 12.18 -20.38
C VAL A 30 2.16 12.04 -18.93
N ASP A 31 1.13 11.25 -18.68
CA ASP A 31 0.78 10.88 -17.29
C ASP A 31 1.65 9.73 -16.77
N LEU A 32 2.77 10.09 -16.12
CA LEU A 32 3.66 9.15 -15.44
C LEU A 32 2.94 8.23 -14.44
N SER A 33 1.80 8.66 -13.91
CA SER A 33 0.98 7.94 -12.94
C SER A 33 0.35 6.68 -13.55
N GLU A 34 -0.08 6.76 -14.81
CA GLU A 34 -0.75 5.68 -15.56
C GLU A 34 0.22 4.78 -16.32
N MET A 35 1.48 5.19 -16.48
CA MET A 35 2.49 4.40 -17.17
C MET A 35 2.95 3.18 -16.36
N PRO A 36 3.26 2.04 -17.02
CA PRO A 36 3.93 0.91 -16.38
C PRO A 36 5.24 1.34 -15.71
N GLU A 37 5.53 0.79 -14.52
CA GLU A 37 6.75 1.13 -13.77
C GLU A 37 8.03 0.98 -14.61
N ALA A 38 8.10 -0.07 -15.43
CA ALA A 38 9.23 -0.37 -16.29
C ALA A 38 9.53 0.70 -17.35
N THR A 39 8.56 1.55 -17.71
CA THR A 39 8.71 2.57 -18.76
C THR A 39 8.81 3.99 -18.20
N ARG A 40 8.62 4.18 -16.88
CA ARG A 40 8.64 5.51 -16.25
C ARG A 40 10.02 6.17 -16.32
N GLU A 41 11.08 5.38 -16.26
CA GLU A 41 12.46 5.87 -16.39
C GLU A 41 12.71 6.49 -17.77
N ASP A 42 12.26 5.83 -18.83
CA ASP A 42 12.40 6.31 -20.20
C ASP A 42 11.53 7.54 -20.47
N ALA A 43 10.31 7.58 -19.91
CA ALA A 43 9.47 8.78 -19.95
C ALA A 43 10.11 9.98 -19.27
N LEU A 44 10.71 9.78 -18.09
CA LEU A 44 11.43 10.83 -17.37
C LEU A 44 12.68 11.29 -18.14
N ARG A 45 13.41 10.39 -18.80
CA ARG A 45 14.53 10.76 -19.68
C ARG A 45 14.08 11.57 -20.90
N ALA A 46 12.88 11.30 -21.42
CA ALA A 46 12.32 12.06 -22.52
C ALA A 46 11.88 13.47 -22.08
N LEU A 47 11.24 13.59 -20.92
CA LEU A 47 10.79 14.87 -20.35
C LEU A 47 11.93 15.73 -19.80
N LEU A 48 12.97 15.08 -19.25
CA LEU A 48 14.12 15.71 -18.63
C LEU A 48 15.42 15.19 -19.26
N PRO A 49 15.72 15.53 -20.53
CA PRO A 49 16.81 14.96 -21.30
C PRO A 49 18.21 15.27 -20.76
N THR A 50 18.33 16.28 -19.91
CA THR A 50 19.58 16.66 -19.23
C THR A 50 19.76 15.95 -17.88
N ALA A 51 18.70 15.33 -17.34
CA ALA A 51 18.74 14.68 -16.04
C ALA A 51 19.25 13.23 -16.15
N ARG A 52 20.17 12.86 -15.24
CA ARG A 52 20.65 11.48 -15.11
C ARG A 52 19.69 10.70 -14.24
N VAL A 53 18.79 9.98 -14.89
CA VAL A 53 17.75 9.16 -14.26
C VAL A 53 18.27 7.73 -14.05
N GLU A 54 18.13 7.23 -12.82
CA GLU A 54 18.44 5.84 -12.45
C GLU A 54 17.24 5.21 -11.73
N ARG A 55 17.00 3.92 -11.97
CA ARG A 55 15.98 3.13 -11.29
C ARG A 55 16.54 2.34 -10.09
N LEU A 56 15.82 2.38 -8.96
CA LEU A 56 16.07 1.55 -7.80
C LEU A 56 15.08 0.39 -7.71
N ASP A 57 15.50 -0.79 -8.18
CA ASP A 57 14.71 -2.02 -8.09
C ASP A 57 14.93 -2.81 -6.80
N ARG A 58 13.94 -3.64 -6.48
CA ARG A 58 13.96 -4.58 -5.35
C ARG A 58 15.11 -5.57 -5.42
N ASP A 59 15.50 -5.96 -6.64
CA ASP A 59 16.62 -6.87 -6.88
C ASP A 59 17.99 -6.15 -6.87
N THR A 60 17.98 -4.82 -6.87
CA THR A 60 19.17 -3.96 -6.79
C THR A 60 19.48 -3.57 -5.34
N ALA A 61 18.59 -3.87 -4.39
CA ALA A 61 18.70 -3.59 -2.95
C ALA A 61 19.61 -4.55 -2.16
N GLY A 62 20.60 -5.17 -2.80
CA GLY A 62 21.70 -5.80 -2.07
C GLY A 62 22.61 -4.71 -1.49
N GLY A 63 23.00 -4.81 -0.20
CA GLY A 63 23.68 -3.72 0.53
C GLY A 63 24.80 -3.01 -0.23
N ARG A 64 25.67 -3.75 -0.94
CA ARG A 64 26.77 -3.16 -1.74
C ARG A 64 26.32 -2.34 -2.95
N LYS A 65 25.26 -2.75 -3.65
CA LYS A 65 24.75 -2.02 -4.83
C LYS A 65 24.08 -0.72 -4.41
N LEU A 66 23.39 -0.75 -3.27
CA LEU A 66 22.75 0.43 -2.70
C LEU A 66 23.77 1.44 -2.17
N GLU A 67 24.82 0.99 -1.47
CA GLU A 67 25.95 1.86 -1.09
C GLU A 67 26.60 2.52 -2.31
N ALA A 68 26.80 1.77 -3.40
CA ALA A 68 27.34 2.32 -4.63
C ALA A 68 26.40 3.39 -5.23
N LEU A 69 25.08 3.16 -5.21
CA LEU A 69 24.08 4.10 -5.69
C LEU A 69 24.02 5.37 -4.81
N GLU A 70 24.09 5.23 -3.49
CA GLU A 70 24.21 6.35 -2.55
C GLU A 70 25.48 7.18 -2.82
N GLN A 71 26.62 6.53 -3.09
CA GLN A 71 27.86 7.24 -3.45
C GLN A 71 27.73 7.99 -4.77
N ARG A 72 27.10 7.39 -5.79
CA ARG A 72 26.83 8.04 -7.09
C ARG A 72 25.91 9.24 -6.91
N MET A 73 24.86 9.14 -6.11
CA MET A 73 23.98 10.27 -5.75
C MET A 73 24.77 11.40 -5.05
N ARG A 74 25.61 11.06 -4.06
CA ARG A 74 26.46 12.05 -3.35
C ARG A 74 27.46 12.74 -4.28
N ARG A 75 28.00 12.01 -5.26
CA ARG A 75 28.89 12.55 -6.30
C ARG A 75 28.13 13.33 -7.38
N ARG A 76 26.80 13.42 -7.28
CA ARG A 76 25.92 13.97 -8.31
C ARG A 76 26.20 13.34 -9.65
N GLU A 77 26.25 12.02 -9.70
CA GLU A 77 26.28 11.21 -10.93
C GLU A 77 24.88 10.74 -11.32
N ILE A 78 23.91 10.91 -10.42
CA ILE A 78 22.49 10.63 -10.58
C ILE A 78 21.75 11.89 -10.11
N ASP A 79 20.83 12.38 -10.93
CA ASP A 79 20.00 13.55 -10.62
C ASP A 79 18.63 13.13 -10.11
N ILE A 80 18.08 12.04 -10.65
CA ILE A 80 16.75 11.53 -10.32
C ILE A 80 16.84 10.04 -10.03
N LEU A 81 16.37 9.65 -8.86
CA LEU A 81 16.18 8.25 -8.49
C LEU A 81 14.70 7.89 -8.55
N VAL A 82 14.35 6.94 -9.41
CA VAL A 82 12.99 6.40 -9.56
C VAL A 82 12.90 5.10 -8.78
N GLY A 83 11.93 4.96 -7.88
CA GLY A 83 11.69 3.66 -7.25
C GLY A 83 10.35 3.59 -6.52
N THR A 84 10.03 2.40 -6.01
CA THR A 84 8.88 2.19 -5.13
C THR A 84 9.22 2.58 -3.68
N GLN A 85 8.38 2.20 -2.72
CA GLN A 85 8.52 2.46 -1.28
C GLN A 85 9.94 2.29 -0.69
N MET A 86 10.81 1.52 -1.33
CA MET A 86 12.18 1.27 -0.87
C MET A 86 13.08 2.50 -0.83
N VAL A 87 12.86 3.51 -1.69
CA VAL A 87 13.62 4.79 -1.63
C VAL A 87 13.52 5.43 -0.23
N THR A 88 12.47 5.09 0.52
CA THR A 88 12.14 5.71 1.82
C THR A 88 12.54 4.87 3.04
N LYS A 89 12.91 3.59 2.86
CA LYS A 89 13.14 2.62 3.95
C LYS A 89 14.63 2.43 4.22
N GLY A 90 15.11 2.84 5.40
CA GLY A 90 16.41 2.42 5.95
C GLY A 90 17.66 3.12 5.40
N HIS A 91 17.56 3.84 4.27
CA HIS A 91 18.68 4.50 3.60
C HIS A 91 18.52 6.02 3.64
N ASP A 92 19.62 6.75 3.84
CA ASP A 92 19.63 8.21 3.95
C ASP A 92 20.32 8.82 2.72
N PHE A 93 19.56 9.59 1.94
CA PHE A 93 20.07 10.33 0.78
C PHE A 93 20.17 11.83 1.16
N PRO A 94 21.27 12.25 1.80
CA PRO A 94 21.36 13.58 2.42
C PRO A 94 21.26 14.75 1.43
N ASP A 95 21.58 14.51 0.15
CA ASP A 95 21.55 15.54 -0.89
C ASP A 95 20.19 15.65 -1.60
N VAL A 96 19.20 14.83 -1.19
CA VAL A 96 17.84 14.88 -1.75
C VAL A 96 17.08 16.06 -1.14
N THR A 97 16.70 16.99 -2.01
CA THR A 97 15.97 18.21 -1.63
C THR A 97 14.55 18.22 -2.14
N LEU A 98 14.19 17.31 -3.04
CA LEU A 98 12.86 17.21 -3.60
C LEU A 98 12.45 15.74 -3.73
N VAL A 99 11.25 15.43 -3.24
CA VAL A 99 10.63 14.13 -3.42
C VAL A 99 9.27 14.28 -4.09
N GLY A 100 9.07 13.57 -5.20
CA GLY A 100 7.78 13.45 -5.86
C GLY A 100 7.12 12.12 -5.57
N VAL A 101 5.83 12.12 -5.22
CA VAL A 101 5.01 10.93 -5.04
C VAL A 101 3.95 10.92 -6.13
N LEU A 102 4.05 9.95 -7.03
CA LEU A 102 3.09 9.76 -8.12
C LEU A 102 1.88 8.93 -7.65
N ALA A 103 0.71 9.21 -8.23
CA ALA A 103 -0.53 8.42 -8.05
C ALA A 103 -0.91 8.15 -6.58
N ALA A 104 -0.91 9.14 -5.70
CA ALA A 104 -1.22 8.91 -4.28
C ALA A 104 -2.61 8.27 -4.07
N ASP A 105 -3.56 8.56 -4.95
CA ASP A 105 -4.93 8.04 -4.95
C ASP A 105 -5.00 6.51 -5.02
N ALA A 106 -4.09 5.87 -5.78
CA ALA A 106 -4.11 4.42 -5.95
C ALA A 106 -3.98 3.68 -4.60
N SER A 107 -3.17 4.24 -3.70
CA SER A 107 -3.01 3.70 -2.34
C SER A 107 -4.22 3.94 -1.44
N LEU A 108 -4.96 5.05 -1.65
CA LEU A 108 -6.16 5.41 -0.88
C LEU A 108 -7.40 4.63 -1.30
N GLN A 109 -7.50 4.30 -2.59
CA GLN A 109 -8.62 3.54 -3.17
C GLN A 109 -8.51 2.04 -2.95
N PHE A 110 -7.38 1.57 -2.42
CA PHE A 110 -7.19 0.16 -2.15
C PHE A 110 -8.27 -0.33 -1.15
N PRO A 111 -8.95 -1.47 -1.41
CA PRO A 111 -10.07 -1.94 -0.59
C PRO A 111 -9.59 -2.59 0.73
N ASP A 112 -8.93 -1.79 1.55
CA ASP A 112 -8.46 -2.08 2.89
C ASP A 112 -8.79 -0.87 3.77
N PHE A 113 -9.44 -1.09 4.91
CA PHE A 113 -9.77 0.01 5.83
C PHE A 113 -8.52 0.70 6.43
N ARG A 114 -7.34 0.10 6.28
CA ARG A 114 -6.05 0.69 6.65
C ARG A 114 -5.36 1.44 5.51
N ALA A 115 -5.94 1.48 4.30
CA ALA A 115 -5.39 2.20 3.14
C ALA A 115 -4.98 3.63 3.51
N GLY A 116 -5.90 4.42 4.07
CA GLY A 116 -5.62 5.80 4.49
C GLY A 116 -4.48 5.94 5.50
N GLU A 117 -4.36 5.02 6.47
CA GLU A 117 -3.26 5.02 7.44
C GLU A 117 -1.92 4.70 6.80
N ARG A 118 -1.88 3.69 5.93
CA ARG A 118 -0.65 3.31 5.21
C ARG A 118 -0.20 4.43 4.29
N THR A 119 -1.12 5.06 3.57
CA THR A 119 -0.83 6.23 2.73
C THR A 119 -0.31 7.39 3.55
N PHE A 120 -0.97 7.74 4.65
CA PHE A 120 -0.51 8.80 5.55
C PHE A 120 0.92 8.54 6.04
N GLN A 121 1.18 7.34 6.57
CA GLN A 121 2.50 6.94 7.07
C GLN A 121 3.57 7.01 5.97
N LEU A 122 3.26 6.51 4.77
CA LEU A 122 4.16 6.57 3.63
C LEU A 122 4.47 8.01 3.26
N LEU A 123 3.47 8.87 3.11
CA LEU A 123 3.67 10.26 2.70
C LEU A 123 4.43 11.08 3.75
N VAL A 124 4.13 10.88 5.04
CA VAL A 124 4.89 11.52 6.13
C VAL A 124 6.33 11.01 6.17
N GLN A 125 6.54 9.71 5.98
CA GLN A 125 7.88 9.12 5.91
C GLN A 125 8.67 9.68 4.73
N VAL A 126 8.06 9.76 3.55
CA VAL A 126 8.63 10.39 2.36
C VAL A 126 9.00 11.84 2.65
N ALA A 127 8.10 12.59 3.28
CA ALA A 127 8.33 13.99 3.63
C ALA A 127 9.48 14.19 4.61
N GLY A 128 9.62 13.31 5.60
CA GLY A 128 10.74 13.33 6.55
C GLY A 128 12.11 12.94 5.95
N ARG A 129 12.14 12.49 4.68
CA ARG A 129 13.38 12.19 3.94
C ARG A 129 13.82 13.34 3.04
N ALA A 130 12.92 14.24 2.68
CA ALA A 130 13.25 15.43 1.92
C ALA A 130 13.88 16.48 2.84
N GLY A 131 15.11 16.91 2.55
CA GLY A 131 15.78 17.99 3.27
C GLY A 131 16.48 17.55 4.56
N ARG A 132 17.81 17.65 4.56
CA ARG A 132 18.68 17.54 5.74
C ARG A 132 19.80 18.59 5.65
N ALA A 133 20.29 19.07 6.78
CA ALA A 133 21.23 20.21 6.92
C ALA A 133 20.61 21.58 6.55
N GLN A 134 21.29 22.42 5.77
CA GLN A 134 20.91 23.83 5.56
C GLN A 134 19.87 24.07 4.44
N ARG A 135 19.34 23.02 3.78
CA ARG A 135 18.44 23.16 2.63
C ARG A 135 17.03 22.65 2.95
N PRO A 136 15.98 23.45 2.71
CA PRO A 136 14.60 23.00 2.89
C PRO A 136 14.27 21.90 1.89
N GLY A 137 13.72 20.80 2.39
CA GLY A 137 13.16 19.74 1.56
C GLY A 137 11.79 20.13 1.02
N ARG A 138 11.45 19.62 -0.16
CA ARG A 138 10.14 19.82 -0.79
C ARG A 138 9.55 18.46 -1.14
N VAL A 139 8.23 18.37 -1.02
CA VAL A 139 7.48 17.16 -1.39
C VAL A 139 6.37 17.58 -2.33
N LEU A 140 6.31 16.91 -3.48
CA LEU A 140 5.23 17.04 -4.45
C LEU A 140 4.40 15.76 -4.42
N ILE A 141 3.10 15.89 -4.25
CA ILE A 141 2.17 14.76 -4.25
C ILE A 141 1.23 14.95 -5.43
N GLN A 142 1.33 14.05 -6.40
CA GLN A 142 0.41 14.02 -7.53
C GLN A 142 -0.86 13.27 -7.11
N THR A 143 -2.01 13.92 -7.28
CA THR A 143 -3.30 13.35 -6.92
C THR A 143 -4.43 13.93 -7.77
N TYR A 144 -5.42 13.09 -8.05
CA TYR A 144 -6.69 13.46 -8.66
C TYR A 144 -7.68 14.06 -7.66
N ASN A 145 -7.51 13.81 -6.36
CA ASN A 145 -8.38 14.31 -5.30
C ASN A 145 -7.59 15.08 -4.23
N PRO A 146 -7.14 16.32 -4.52
CA PRO A 146 -6.41 17.11 -3.55
C PRO A 146 -7.21 17.38 -2.27
N GLY A 147 -8.55 17.39 -2.34
CA GLY A 147 -9.44 17.57 -1.19
C GLY A 147 -9.55 16.35 -0.26
N HIS A 148 -8.89 15.23 -0.56
CA HIS A 148 -8.98 14.03 0.26
C HIS A 148 -8.45 14.29 1.69
N PRO A 149 -9.19 13.93 2.76
CA PRO A 149 -8.82 14.27 4.15
C PRO A 149 -7.40 13.83 4.54
N VAL A 150 -6.99 12.63 4.11
CA VAL A 150 -5.62 12.12 4.35
C VAL A 150 -4.56 13.02 3.72
N LEU A 151 -4.78 13.51 2.49
CA LEU A 151 -3.80 14.34 1.79
C LEU A 151 -3.74 15.75 2.38
N GLN A 152 -4.89 16.30 2.78
CA GLN A 152 -4.96 17.56 3.51
C GLN A 152 -4.20 17.49 4.84
N ALA A 153 -4.38 16.40 5.60
CA ALA A 153 -3.65 16.18 6.84
C ALA A 153 -2.13 16.02 6.63
N VAL A 154 -1.71 15.34 5.56
CA VAL A 154 -0.29 15.23 5.18
C VAL A 154 0.28 16.61 4.84
N ALA A 155 -0.41 17.40 4.00
CA ALA A 155 0.05 18.72 3.59
C ALA A 155 0.14 19.71 4.77
N GLY A 156 -0.76 19.61 5.74
CA GLY A 156 -0.76 20.42 6.96
C GLY A 156 0.11 19.88 8.10
N HIS A 157 0.76 18.73 7.93
CA HIS A 157 1.43 17.99 9.01
C HIS A 157 0.53 17.71 10.24
N ASP A 158 -0.78 17.57 10.03
CA ASP A 158 -1.77 17.43 11.08
C ASP A 158 -2.10 15.96 11.35
N TYR A 159 -1.21 15.30 12.10
CA TYR A 159 -1.41 13.93 12.54
C TYR A 159 -2.67 13.78 13.41
N ALA A 160 -3.00 14.77 14.22
CA ALA A 160 -4.12 14.68 15.16
C ALA A 160 -5.46 14.64 14.41
N ALA A 161 -5.65 15.52 13.42
CA ALA A 161 -6.84 15.52 12.57
C ALA A 161 -6.96 14.21 11.77
N PHE A 162 -5.85 13.73 11.20
CA PHE A 162 -5.85 12.42 10.52
C PHE A 162 -6.26 11.29 11.45
N ALA A 163 -5.63 11.19 12.64
CA ALA A 163 -5.87 10.11 13.58
C ALA A 163 -7.32 10.12 14.09
N GLN A 164 -7.88 11.29 14.37
CA GLN A 164 -9.25 11.43 14.80
C GLN A 164 -10.23 10.92 13.73
N GLN A 165 -10.09 11.40 12.48
CA GLN A 165 -10.94 10.98 11.37
C GLN A 165 -10.84 9.46 11.13
N ALA A 166 -9.61 8.92 11.08
CA ALA A 166 -9.40 7.50 10.85
C ALA A 166 -10.00 6.62 11.96
N LEU A 167 -9.97 7.08 13.21
CA LEU A 167 -10.59 6.38 14.34
C LEU A 167 -12.12 6.45 14.27
N ASP A 168 -12.69 7.59 13.90
CA ASP A 168 -14.14 7.72 13.76
C ASP A 168 -14.67 6.83 12.62
N ASP A 169 -13.98 6.78 11.48
CA ASP A 169 -14.32 5.88 10.38
C ASP A 169 -14.25 4.41 10.79
N ARG A 170 -13.23 4.03 11.59
CA ARG A 170 -13.09 2.66 12.12
C ARG A 170 -14.20 2.31 13.09
N ARG A 171 -14.58 3.25 13.96
CA ARG A 171 -15.67 3.04 14.93
C ARG A 171 -16.99 2.82 14.20
N LEU A 172 -17.31 3.67 13.23
CA LEU A 172 -18.52 3.55 12.40
C LEU A 172 -18.53 2.27 11.56
N GLY A 173 -17.37 1.90 10.99
CA GLY A 173 -17.21 0.70 10.16
C GLY A 173 -17.07 -0.61 10.94
N GLY A 174 -17.05 -0.58 12.27
CA GLY A 174 -16.86 -1.76 13.12
C GLY A 174 -15.50 -2.43 12.91
N TYR A 175 -14.44 -1.65 12.73
CA TYR A 175 -13.07 -2.13 12.52
C TYR A 175 -12.20 -1.98 13.78
N PRO A 176 -11.09 -2.73 13.88
CA PRO A 176 -10.09 -2.52 14.92
C PRO A 176 -9.63 -1.04 14.96
N PRO A 177 -9.43 -0.45 16.15
CA PRO A 177 -9.37 -1.10 17.47
C PRO A 177 -10.73 -1.24 18.19
N PHE A 178 -11.84 -0.86 17.57
CA PHE A 178 -13.18 -0.90 18.19
C PHE A 178 -13.87 -2.27 18.07
N SER A 179 -13.26 -3.18 17.31
CA SER A 179 -13.67 -4.57 17.16
C SER A 179 -12.43 -5.46 17.05
N HIS A 180 -12.67 -6.77 17.10
CA HIS A 180 -11.73 -7.81 16.73
C HIS A 180 -12.08 -8.33 15.35
N ALA A 181 -11.08 -8.91 14.68
CA ALA A 181 -11.25 -9.41 13.33
C ALA A 181 -10.63 -10.79 13.13
N LEU A 182 -11.25 -11.58 12.26
CA LEU A 182 -10.72 -12.83 11.74
C LEU A 182 -10.68 -12.70 10.21
N ALA A 183 -9.48 -12.62 9.65
CA ALA A 183 -9.29 -12.73 8.21
C ALA A 183 -9.15 -14.20 7.82
N ILE A 184 -9.89 -14.59 6.79
CA ILE A 184 -9.88 -15.94 6.23
C ILE A 184 -9.49 -15.82 4.78
N ARG A 185 -8.39 -16.46 4.40
CA ARG A 185 -7.88 -16.46 3.03
C ARG A 185 -7.93 -17.87 2.48
N VAL A 186 -8.43 -17.99 1.26
CA VAL A 186 -8.51 -19.25 0.53
C VAL A 186 -7.68 -19.08 -0.73
N ASP A 187 -6.67 -19.91 -0.94
CA ASP A 187 -5.83 -19.87 -2.14
C ASP A 187 -5.62 -21.26 -2.76
N GLY A 188 -5.45 -21.34 -4.08
CA GLY A 188 -5.36 -22.62 -4.80
C GLY A 188 -5.13 -22.45 -6.29
N PRO A 189 -4.64 -23.48 -7.01
CA PRO A 189 -4.41 -23.41 -8.45
C PRO A 189 -5.72 -23.45 -9.28
N ASP A 190 -6.80 -23.98 -8.72
CA ASP A 190 -8.12 -24.07 -9.37
C ASP A 190 -9.07 -22.98 -8.82
N GLU A 191 -9.46 -22.05 -9.69
CA GLU A 191 -10.36 -20.94 -9.34
C GLU A 191 -11.72 -21.40 -8.81
N ALA A 192 -12.32 -22.42 -9.43
CA ALA A 192 -13.64 -22.90 -9.09
C ALA A 192 -13.62 -23.58 -7.72
N ALA A 193 -12.59 -24.39 -7.45
CA ALA A 193 -12.39 -25.04 -6.15
C ALA A 193 -12.18 -24.00 -5.03
N VAL A 194 -11.35 -22.97 -5.28
CA VAL A 194 -11.08 -21.89 -4.31
C VAL A 194 -12.35 -21.10 -4.01
N GLY A 195 -13.09 -20.66 -5.04
CA GLY A 195 -14.33 -19.92 -4.88
C GLY A 195 -15.41 -20.73 -4.16
N ALA A 196 -15.58 -22.00 -4.53
CA ALA A 196 -16.53 -22.90 -3.87
C ALA A 196 -16.19 -23.12 -2.38
N THR A 197 -14.91 -23.28 -2.05
CA THR A 197 -14.43 -23.43 -0.67
C THR A 197 -14.69 -22.15 0.13
N ALA A 198 -14.35 -20.97 -0.41
CA ALA A 198 -14.64 -19.70 0.25
C ALA A 198 -16.13 -19.48 0.51
N GLN A 199 -16.99 -19.84 -0.47
CA GLN A 199 -18.44 -19.82 -0.31
C GLN A 199 -18.95 -20.80 0.75
N ALA A 200 -18.40 -22.02 0.80
CA ALA A 200 -18.75 -23.01 1.81
C ALA A 200 -18.40 -22.52 3.22
N ILE A 201 -17.21 -21.94 3.40
CA ILE A 201 -16.81 -21.31 4.66
C ILE A 201 -17.77 -20.17 5.03
N GLY A 202 -18.10 -19.30 4.07
CA GLY A 202 -19.03 -18.20 4.32
C GLY A 202 -20.44 -18.66 4.72
N ARG A 203 -20.94 -19.78 4.19
CA ARG A 203 -22.21 -20.39 4.62
C ARG A 203 -22.10 -20.98 6.02
N HIS A 204 -21.04 -21.73 6.28
CA HIS A 204 -20.74 -22.34 7.58
C HIS A 204 -20.71 -21.30 8.70
N LEU A 205 -19.95 -20.22 8.51
CA LEU A 205 -19.83 -19.14 9.50
C LEU A 205 -21.14 -18.39 9.75
N ARG A 206 -21.99 -18.22 8.73
CA ARG A 206 -23.33 -17.63 8.92
C ARG A 206 -24.23 -18.54 9.74
N ALA A 207 -24.17 -19.85 9.51
CA ALA A 207 -24.96 -20.83 10.26
C ALA A 207 -24.52 -20.89 11.74
N GLU A 208 -23.22 -21.06 11.99
CA GLU A 208 -22.66 -21.09 13.35
C GLU A 208 -22.81 -19.74 14.08
N GLY A 209 -22.75 -18.64 13.32
CA GLY A 209 -22.88 -17.28 13.84
C GLY A 209 -24.32 -16.91 14.22
N ALA A 210 -25.34 -17.51 13.60
CA ALA A 210 -26.74 -17.15 13.83
C ALA A 210 -27.22 -17.38 15.27
N GLY A 211 -26.58 -18.29 16.01
CA GLY A 211 -26.88 -18.57 17.42
C GLY A 211 -26.13 -17.69 18.43
N HIS A 212 -25.29 -16.74 17.98
CA HIS A 212 -24.48 -15.93 18.88
C HIS A 212 -25.27 -14.72 19.41
N ALA A 213 -25.16 -14.48 20.73
CA ALA A 213 -25.86 -13.38 21.41
C ALA A 213 -25.35 -11.98 21.00
N LEU A 214 -24.11 -11.88 20.50
CA LEU A 214 -23.52 -10.63 20.04
C LEU A 214 -23.45 -10.60 18.50
N PRO A 215 -23.63 -9.42 17.89
CA PRO A 215 -23.61 -9.28 16.43
C PRO A 215 -22.24 -9.63 15.86
N LEU A 216 -22.24 -10.51 14.86
CA LEU A 216 -21.09 -10.88 14.05
C LEU A 216 -21.29 -10.30 12.65
N HIS A 217 -20.27 -9.59 12.14
CA HIS A 217 -20.34 -9.04 10.79
C HIS A 217 -19.38 -9.78 9.87
N LEU A 218 -19.95 -10.55 8.95
CA LEU A 218 -19.21 -11.28 7.92
C LEU A 218 -19.24 -10.48 6.60
N ARG A 219 -18.05 -10.07 6.13
CA ARG A 219 -17.84 -9.50 4.81
C ARG A 219 -17.24 -10.54 3.86
N GLY A 220 -17.65 -10.50 2.60
CA GLY A 220 -17.36 -11.54 1.62
C GLY A 220 -18.27 -12.77 1.78
N PRO A 221 -17.88 -13.93 1.23
CA PRO A 221 -16.65 -14.20 0.50
C PRO A 221 -16.56 -13.45 -0.82
N ALA A 222 -15.37 -12.98 -1.18
CA ALA A 222 -15.11 -12.30 -2.45
C ALA A 222 -13.70 -12.64 -2.97
N PRO A 223 -13.48 -12.58 -4.30
CA PRO A 223 -12.14 -12.56 -4.86
C PRO A 223 -11.32 -11.43 -4.22
N MET A 224 -10.04 -11.71 -3.96
CA MET A 224 -9.13 -10.66 -3.52
C MET A 224 -8.85 -9.65 -4.65
N PRO A 225 -8.47 -8.39 -4.35
CA PRO A 225 -8.20 -7.37 -5.37
C PRO A 225 -7.22 -7.81 -6.44
N ILE A 226 -6.25 -8.64 -6.05
CA ILE A 226 -5.39 -9.37 -6.96
C ILE A 226 -5.82 -10.84 -6.89
N SER A 227 -6.71 -11.23 -7.79
CA SER A 227 -7.37 -12.52 -7.77
C SER A 227 -6.42 -13.68 -8.08
N LEU A 228 -5.35 -13.47 -8.88
CA LEU A 228 -4.35 -14.47 -9.24
C LEU A 228 -2.94 -13.98 -8.86
N LEU A 229 -2.21 -14.74 -8.05
CA LEU A 229 -0.81 -14.44 -7.73
C LEU A 229 0.02 -15.72 -7.73
N ARG A 230 1.11 -15.72 -8.52
CA ARG A 230 2.05 -16.87 -8.64
C ARG A 230 1.31 -18.18 -8.95
N GLY A 231 0.35 -18.11 -9.89
CA GLY A 231 -0.45 -19.26 -10.32
C GLY A 231 -1.51 -19.73 -9.31
N ARG A 232 -1.79 -18.97 -8.24
CA ARG A 232 -2.82 -19.31 -7.26
C ARG A 232 -3.94 -18.27 -7.25
N HIS A 233 -5.17 -18.73 -7.46
CA HIS A 233 -6.40 -17.94 -7.29
C HIS A 233 -6.65 -17.69 -5.81
N ARG A 234 -7.22 -16.53 -5.47
CA ARG A 234 -7.32 -16.07 -4.08
C ARG A 234 -8.65 -15.41 -3.76
N TRP A 235 -9.24 -15.86 -2.67
CA TRP A 235 -10.49 -15.36 -2.11
C TRP A 235 -10.30 -15.02 -0.63
N SER A 236 -11.10 -14.09 -0.13
CA SER A 236 -11.06 -13.70 1.28
C SER A 236 -12.45 -13.54 1.89
N LEU A 237 -12.51 -13.74 3.20
CA LEU A 237 -13.61 -13.37 4.07
C LEU A 237 -13.05 -12.58 5.24
N LEU A 238 -13.83 -11.63 5.75
CA LEU A 238 -13.49 -10.90 6.97
C LEU A 238 -14.66 -10.98 7.93
N LEU A 239 -14.44 -11.62 9.07
CA LEU A 239 -15.40 -11.67 10.17
C LEU A 239 -14.97 -10.69 11.26
N THR A 240 -15.88 -9.84 11.72
CA THR A 240 -15.63 -8.90 12.83
C THR A 240 -16.63 -9.10 13.95
N ALA A 241 -16.16 -8.90 15.19
CA ALA A 241 -16.94 -9.05 16.41
C ALA A 241 -16.45 -8.08 17.49
N SER A 242 -17.31 -7.72 18.45
CA SER A 242 -16.92 -6.90 19.60
C SER A 242 -16.03 -7.64 20.62
N GLN A 243 -15.93 -8.97 20.52
CA GLN A 243 -15.15 -9.82 21.42
C GLN A 243 -14.33 -10.86 20.63
N ARG A 244 -13.19 -11.29 21.19
CA ARG A 244 -12.30 -12.29 20.59
C ARG A 244 -12.85 -13.72 20.64
N ASP A 245 -13.53 -14.09 21.72
CA ASP A 245 -13.94 -15.49 21.96
C ASP A 245 -14.80 -16.09 20.84
N PRO A 246 -15.83 -15.39 20.31
CA PRO A 246 -16.58 -15.88 19.16
C PRO A 246 -15.71 -16.13 17.93
N LEU A 247 -14.72 -15.26 17.67
CA LEU A 247 -13.82 -15.40 16.52
C LEU A 247 -12.94 -16.63 16.63
N HIS A 248 -12.38 -16.91 17.81
CA HIS A 248 -11.57 -18.12 18.02
C HIS A 248 -12.39 -19.39 17.86
N ARG A 249 -13.61 -19.44 18.41
CA ARG A 249 -14.51 -20.59 18.24
C ARG A 249 -14.86 -20.81 16.76
N LEU A 250 -15.23 -19.74 16.06
CA LEU A 250 -15.59 -19.80 14.65
C LEU A 250 -14.39 -20.16 13.77
N ALA A 251 -13.20 -19.64 14.05
CA ALA A 251 -11.97 -20.03 13.38
C ALA A 251 -11.71 -21.55 13.51
N ALA A 252 -11.86 -22.11 14.71
CA ALA A 252 -11.72 -23.56 14.91
C ALA A 252 -12.77 -24.35 14.13
N SER A 253 -14.01 -23.85 14.04
CA SER A 253 -15.10 -24.51 13.31
C SER A 253 -14.86 -24.60 11.79
N VAL A 254 -14.03 -23.72 11.22
CA VAL A 254 -13.69 -23.74 9.77
C VAL A 254 -13.03 -25.05 9.36
N ALA A 255 -12.35 -25.75 10.28
CA ALA A 255 -11.75 -27.06 10.01
C ALA A 255 -12.77 -28.14 9.61
N ALA A 256 -14.07 -27.94 9.89
CA ALA A 256 -15.14 -28.84 9.45
C ALA A 256 -15.51 -28.67 7.97
N VAL A 257 -15.06 -27.60 7.31
CA VAL A 257 -15.36 -27.32 5.90
C VAL A 257 -14.33 -28.03 5.02
N PRO A 258 -14.76 -28.93 4.09
CA PRO A 258 -13.83 -29.63 3.21
C PRO A 258 -13.04 -28.69 2.31
N THR A 259 -11.73 -28.94 2.19
CA THR A 259 -10.80 -28.20 1.32
C THR A 259 -10.25 -29.14 0.25
N PRO A 260 -10.87 -29.20 -0.95
CA PRO A 260 -10.48 -30.15 -1.99
C PRO A 260 -9.17 -29.76 -2.68
N GLY A 261 -8.44 -30.79 -3.12
CA GLY A 261 -7.23 -30.66 -3.94
C GLY A 261 -6.11 -29.89 -3.22
N GLU A 262 -5.52 -28.92 -3.92
CA GLU A 262 -4.43 -28.07 -3.41
C GLU A 262 -4.94 -26.73 -2.84
N THR A 263 -6.22 -26.67 -2.44
CA THR A 263 -6.81 -25.50 -1.81
C THR A 263 -6.30 -25.34 -0.39
N ARG A 264 -5.74 -24.18 -0.07
CA ARG A 264 -5.25 -23.82 1.24
C ARG A 264 -6.17 -22.79 1.88
N VAL A 265 -6.51 -23.01 3.15
CA VAL A 265 -7.23 -22.04 3.97
C VAL A 265 -6.28 -21.51 5.05
N VAL A 266 -6.16 -20.19 5.17
CA VAL A 266 -5.34 -19.51 6.17
C VAL A 266 -6.26 -18.65 7.02
N LEU A 267 -6.17 -18.83 8.34
CA LEU A 267 -6.93 -18.09 9.34
C LEU A 267 -5.97 -17.19 10.11
N ASP A 268 -6.31 -15.92 10.25
CA ASP A 268 -5.52 -14.94 10.99
C ASP A 268 -6.44 -14.12 11.91
N VAL A 269 -6.21 -14.22 13.23
CA VAL A 269 -6.99 -13.53 14.26
C VAL A 269 -6.28 -12.25 14.65
N ASP A 270 -7.01 -11.15 14.60
CA ASP A 270 -6.51 -9.78 14.67
C ASP A 270 -5.32 -9.54 13.74
N PRO A 271 -5.52 -9.79 12.44
CA PRO A 271 -4.45 -9.64 11.48
C PRO A 271 -3.98 -8.19 11.46
N PHE A 272 -2.67 -8.00 11.32
CA PHE A 272 -2.13 -6.68 11.02
C PHE A 272 -2.40 -6.27 9.55
N ASP A 273 -2.47 -7.27 8.67
CA ASP A 273 -2.74 -7.12 7.24
C ASP A 273 -3.95 -7.99 6.84
N PHE A 274 -4.97 -7.34 6.28
CA PHE A 274 -6.28 -7.95 6.00
C PHE A 274 -6.35 -8.60 4.61
N LEU A 275 -5.20 -8.68 3.92
CA LEU A 275 -5.00 -9.20 2.58
C LEU A 275 -3.95 -10.32 2.57
#